data_AF-A0A2G1QLT4-F1
#
_entry.id   AF-A0A2G1QLT4-F1
#
_cell.length_a   1.000
_cell.length_b   1.000
_cell.length_c   1.000
_cell.angle_alpha   90.00
_cell.angle_beta   90.00
_cell.angle_gamma   90.00
#
_symmetry.space_group_name_H-M   'P 1'
#
loop_
_entity.id
_entity.type
_entity.pdbx_description
1 polymer ?
#
loop_
_entity_poly.entity_id
_entity_poly.type
_entity_poly.pdbx_seq_one_letter_code
_entity_poly.pdbx_strand_id
1 'polypeptide(L)'
;MHRPQMGGWQQMPREMPKLAGNEKGGWIAAHGKYGHNADGTYSINGGHYKGYTARYTGKDGVFDMFKDGHQMGQWTSPTKTDKIASPVALDLNGDGRISTTGASTARDRADPNAIGQTIAFDLNGDGVKEQVEWMNGGDGLVVDTSMIGADGSIDGRALMGDQGGQFTDGYAKMAGYDQNGDGQLTGQELGNLGVWVDNGNGIVEQGEIRSLADVGVNSLSTQRNDVVNTNGETLMRSTADVNGQQMMTEDVWFRQA
;
A
#
# COMPACT_ATOMS: atom_id res chain seq x y z
N MET A 1 19.73 2.97 -54.17
CA MET A 1 18.85 3.89 -53.42
C MET A 1 18.25 3.13 -52.26
N HIS A 2 18.75 3.37 -51.05
CA HIS A 2 18.23 2.81 -49.81
C HIS A 2 16.91 3.50 -49.46
N ARG A 3 15.83 2.73 -49.25
CA ARG A 3 14.66 3.19 -48.47
C ARG A 3 14.79 2.55 -47.08
N PRO A 4 14.78 3.31 -45.98
CA PRO A 4 14.74 2.71 -44.65
C PRO A 4 13.34 2.13 -44.41
N GLN A 5 13.29 0.92 -43.87
CA GLN A 5 12.08 0.38 -43.27
C GLN A 5 11.75 1.21 -42.03
N MET A 6 10.57 1.82 -42.00
CA MET A 6 10.02 2.38 -40.77
C MET A 6 9.62 1.22 -39.88
N GLY A 7 10.32 1.07 -38.75
CA GLY A 7 9.98 0.13 -37.70
C GLY A 7 8.56 0.38 -37.18
N GLY A 8 7.78 -0.69 -37.10
CA GLY A 8 6.48 -0.67 -36.46
C GLY A 8 6.64 -0.34 -34.98
N TRP A 9 6.06 0.78 -34.55
CA TRP A 9 5.80 1.02 -33.14
C TRP A 9 4.75 0.00 -32.69
N GLN A 10 5.22 -1.09 -32.10
CA GLN A 10 4.39 -2.01 -31.35
C GLN A 10 3.89 -1.24 -30.12
N GLN A 11 2.63 -0.79 -30.17
CA GLN A 11 2.01 -0.11 -29.04
C GLN A 11 1.96 -1.09 -27.87
N MET A 12 2.80 -0.88 -26.86
CA MET A 12 2.59 -1.46 -25.54
C MET A 12 1.22 -0.95 -25.04
N PRO A 13 0.39 -1.80 -24.39
CA PRO A 13 -0.85 -1.31 -23.79
C PRO A 13 -0.46 -0.26 -22.75
N ARG A 14 -0.81 1.01 -22.99
CA ARG A 14 -0.66 2.04 -21.97
C ARG A 14 -1.57 1.64 -20.82
N GLU A 15 -1.00 1.39 -19.66
CA GLU A 15 -1.79 1.32 -18.44
C GLU A 15 -2.67 2.57 -18.36
N MET A 16 -3.96 2.35 -18.12
CA MET A 16 -4.90 3.46 -18.05
C MET A 16 -4.67 4.23 -16.75
N PRO A 17 -4.72 5.57 -16.80
CA PRO A 17 -4.46 6.38 -15.62
C PRO A 17 -5.49 6.07 -14.53
N LYS A 18 -5.01 5.87 -13.31
CA LYS A 18 -5.85 5.80 -12.11
C LYS A 18 -6.35 7.21 -11.77
N LEU A 19 -7.65 7.32 -11.49
CA LEU A 19 -8.32 8.55 -11.10
C LEU A 19 -8.63 8.50 -9.61
N ALA A 20 -8.40 9.60 -8.91
CA ALA A 20 -8.69 9.73 -7.48
C ALA A 20 -10.03 10.44 -7.26
N GLY A 21 -10.84 9.97 -6.30
CA GLY A 21 -12.04 10.72 -5.91
C GLY A 21 -11.67 11.94 -5.05
N ASN A 22 -12.48 13.00 -5.18
CA ASN A 22 -12.25 14.32 -4.58
C ASN A 22 -13.42 14.80 -3.71
N GLU A 23 -14.42 13.95 -3.52
CA GLU A 23 -15.49 14.16 -2.56
C GLU A 23 -15.13 13.49 -1.23
N LYS A 24 -15.90 13.80 -0.18
CA LYS A 24 -15.68 13.27 1.17
C LYS A 24 -15.51 11.75 1.15
N GLY A 25 -14.40 11.24 1.69
CA GLY A 25 -14.10 9.81 1.75
C GLY A 25 -13.64 9.21 0.41
N GLY A 26 -13.01 10.01 -0.48
CA GLY A 26 -12.42 9.49 -1.72
C GLY A 26 -13.43 9.19 -2.83
N TRP A 27 -14.66 9.69 -2.71
CA TRP A 27 -15.71 9.47 -3.71
C TRP A 27 -15.53 10.38 -4.93
N ILE A 28 -15.97 9.94 -6.11
CA ILE A 28 -15.98 10.78 -7.33
C ILE A 28 -17.21 11.68 -7.44
N ALA A 29 -18.23 11.44 -6.61
CA ALA A 29 -19.46 12.21 -6.57
C ALA A 29 -20.07 12.18 -5.16
N ALA A 30 -20.60 13.30 -4.70
CA ALA A 30 -21.33 13.36 -3.44
C ALA A 30 -22.62 12.51 -3.49
N HIS A 31 -23.14 12.14 -2.32
CA HIS A 31 -24.38 11.36 -2.21
C HIS A 31 -25.54 12.04 -2.96
N GLY A 32 -26.26 11.26 -3.79
CA GLY A 32 -27.34 11.76 -4.63
C GLY A 32 -26.91 12.60 -5.83
N LYS A 33 -25.60 12.71 -6.11
CA LYS A 33 -25.04 13.39 -7.30
C LYS A 33 -24.60 12.42 -8.39
N TYR A 34 -25.22 11.25 -8.47
CA TYR A 34 -25.06 10.28 -9.54
C TYR A 34 -26.41 9.67 -9.90
N GLY A 35 -26.53 9.09 -11.09
CA GLY A 35 -27.73 8.39 -11.56
C GLY A 35 -27.36 7.05 -12.21
N HIS A 36 -28.21 6.04 -12.04
CA HIS A 36 -28.03 4.73 -12.65
C HIS A 36 -28.77 4.65 -13.98
N ASN A 37 -28.05 4.25 -15.03
CA ASN A 37 -28.57 4.13 -16.38
C ASN A 37 -29.07 2.69 -16.66
N ALA A 38 -29.92 2.53 -17.67
CA ALA A 38 -30.50 1.23 -18.03
C ALA A 38 -29.46 0.20 -18.54
N ASP A 39 -28.30 0.68 -19.00
CA ASP A 39 -27.17 -0.14 -19.47
C ASP A 39 -26.23 -0.58 -18.34
N GLY A 40 -26.57 -0.29 -17.08
CA GLY A 40 -25.76 -0.62 -15.91
C GLY A 40 -24.61 0.35 -15.65
N THR A 41 -24.50 1.45 -16.40
CA THR A 41 -23.53 2.51 -16.12
C THR A 41 -24.07 3.55 -15.13
N TYR A 42 -23.18 4.37 -14.57
CA TYR A 42 -23.51 5.45 -13.66
C TYR A 42 -23.17 6.80 -14.28
N SER A 43 -24.15 7.68 -14.39
CA SER A 43 -23.95 9.08 -14.79
C SER A 43 -23.54 9.92 -13.58
N ILE A 44 -22.43 10.65 -13.66
CA ILE A 44 -21.95 11.53 -12.59
C ILE A 44 -22.52 12.94 -12.80
N ASN A 45 -23.33 13.42 -11.85
CA ASN A 45 -24.12 14.65 -11.99
C ASN A 45 -23.61 15.83 -11.15
N GLY A 46 -22.56 15.64 -10.35
CA GLY A 46 -21.95 16.66 -9.50
C GLY A 46 -20.47 16.39 -9.23
N GLY A 47 -19.81 17.31 -8.52
CA GLY A 47 -18.39 17.22 -8.23
C GLY A 47 -17.49 17.51 -9.44
N HIS A 48 -16.20 17.24 -9.28
CA HIS A 48 -15.18 17.42 -10.32
C HIS A 48 -15.44 16.58 -11.57
N TYR A 49 -16.01 15.38 -11.38
CA TYR A 49 -16.30 14.43 -12.46
C TYR A 49 -17.69 14.61 -13.07
N LYS A 50 -18.32 15.78 -12.90
CA LYS A 50 -19.63 16.05 -13.49
C LYS A 50 -19.64 15.86 -15.01
N GLY A 51 -20.62 15.10 -15.49
CA GLY A 51 -20.79 14.72 -16.88
C GLY A 51 -19.85 13.62 -17.35
N TYR A 52 -19.21 12.88 -16.43
CA TYR A 52 -18.58 11.60 -16.71
C TYR A 52 -19.61 10.47 -16.59
N THR A 53 -19.29 9.32 -17.19
CA THR A 53 -20.00 8.05 -17.00
C THR A 53 -19.03 7.02 -16.42
N ALA A 54 -19.43 6.31 -15.38
CA ALA A 54 -18.66 5.22 -14.79
C ALA A 54 -19.28 3.87 -15.20
N ARG A 55 -18.46 2.94 -15.71
CA ARG A 55 -18.88 1.59 -16.08
C ARG A 55 -18.15 0.56 -15.22
N TYR A 56 -18.88 -0.33 -14.59
CA TYR A 56 -18.28 -1.40 -13.79
C TYR A 56 -17.44 -2.33 -14.68
N THR A 57 -16.22 -2.63 -14.23
CA THR A 57 -15.27 -3.44 -15.02
C THR A 57 -15.48 -4.95 -14.82
N GLY A 58 -16.28 -5.36 -13.83
CA GLY A 58 -16.35 -6.74 -13.36
C GLY A 58 -15.40 -7.04 -12.20
N LYS A 59 -14.38 -6.20 -11.97
CA LYS A 59 -13.51 -6.26 -10.79
C LYS A 59 -14.10 -5.43 -9.66
N ASP A 60 -14.17 -6.01 -8.46
CA ASP A 60 -14.79 -5.42 -7.27
C ASP A 60 -14.42 -3.95 -7.06
N GLY A 61 -15.44 -3.08 -7.10
CA GLY A 61 -15.28 -1.65 -6.87
C GLY A 61 -14.57 -0.87 -7.98
N VAL A 62 -14.10 -1.50 -9.07
CA VAL A 62 -13.35 -0.81 -10.14
C VAL A 62 -14.26 -0.43 -11.30
N PHE A 63 -14.18 0.85 -11.69
CA PHE A 63 -14.97 1.45 -12.76
C PHE A 63 -14.09 2.09 -13.82
N ASP A 64 -14.38 1.79 -15.08
CA ASP A 64 -13.89 2.57 -16.22
C ASP A 64 -14.64 3.91 -16.26
N MET A 65 -13.89 5.00 -16.27
CA MET A 65 -14.43 6.36 -16.29
C MET A 65 -14.39 6.91 -17.71
N PHE A 66 -15.53 7.38 -18.22
CA PHE A 66 -15.69 7.91 -19.57
C PHE A 66 -16.09 9.38 -19.55
N LYS A 67 -15.62 10.14 -20.54
CA LYS A 67 -16.08 11.49 -20.86
C LYS A 67 -16.31 11.57 -22.35
N ASP A 68 -17.52 11.99 -22.75
CA ASP A 68 -17.90 12.18 -24.15
C ASP A 68 -17.60 10.94 -25.04
N GLY A 69 -17.76 9.74 -24.48
CA GLY A 69 -17.52 8.46 -25.15
C GLY A 69 -16.08 7.95 -25.13
N HIS A 70 -15.13 8.74 -24.60
CA HIS A 70 -13.72 8.35 -24.47
C HIS A 70 -13.41 7.87 -23.06
N GLN A 71 -12.69 6.76 -22.93
CA GLN A 71 -12.21 6.28 -21.65
C GLN A 71 -11.07 7.17 -21.15
N MET A 72 -11.27 7.78 -19.98
CA MET A 72 -10.36 8.75 -19.39
C MET A 72 -9.45 8.13 -18.33
N GLY A 73 -9.81 6.98 -17.79
CA GLY A 73 -9.06 6.29 -16.74
C GLY A 73 -9.92 5.28 -15.98
N GLN A 74 -9.39 4.78 -14.88
CA GLN A 74 -10.12 3.91 -13.95
C GLN A 74 -10.20 4.55 -12.57
N TRP A 75 -11.34 4.39 -11.91
CA TRP A 75 -11.53 4.79 -10.52
C TRP A 75 -11.99 3.58 -9.70
N THR A 76 -11.52 3.49 -8.45
CA THR A 76 -11.92 2.43 -7.51
C THR A 76 -12.75 3.05 -6.39
N SER A 77 -13.91 2.45 -6.13
CA SER A 77 -14.86 2.91 -5.13
C SER A 77 -14.31 2.81 -3.70
N PRO A 78 -14.43 3.85 -2.85
CA PRO A 78 -14.00 3.84 -1.46
C PRO A 78 -14.71 2.81 -0.57
N THR A 79 -15.96 2.44 -0.88
CA THR A 79 -16.63 1.31 -0.18
C THR A 79 -15.97 -0.05 -0.41
N LYS A 80 -15.07 -0.10 -1.38
CA LYS A 80 -14.33 -1.26 -1.85
C LYS A 80 -12.90 -0.79 -2.22
N THR A 81 -12.31 0.12 -1.44
CA THR A 81 -10.87 0.07 -1.27
C THR A 81 -10.56 -1.37 -0.90
N ASP A 82 -9.53 -1.94 -1.53
CA ASP A 82 -9.06 -3.26 -1.19
C ASP A 82 -9.11 -3.37 0.36
N LYS A 83 -9.84 -4.38 0.91
CA LYS A 83 -9.91 -4.68 2.36
C LYS A 83 -8.56 -5.21 2.87
N ILE A 84 -7.50 -4.64 2.33
CA ILE A 84 -6.11 -4.93 2.57
C ILE A 84 -5.39 -3.61 2.35
N ALA A 85 -4.60 -3.25 3.34
CA ALA A 85 -3.56 -2.25 3.22
C ALA A 85 -2.29 -2.91 3.74
N SER A 86 -1.15 -2.34 3.39
CA SER A 86 0.13 -2.89 3.79
C SER A 86 0.89 -1.96 4.72
N PRO A 87 1.82 -2.55 5.48
CA PRO A 87 3.08 -1.88 5.77
C PRO A 87 4.29 -2.79 5.53
N VAL A 88 5.45 -2.16 5.33
CA VAL A 88 6.76 -2.79 5.29
C VAL A 88 7.17 -3.14 6.71
N ALA A 89 7.50 -4.41 6.90
CA ALA A 89 8.05 -4.96 8.12
C ALA A 89 9.49 -5.42 7.91
N LEU A 90 10.28 -5.36 8.97
CA LEU A 90 11.66 -5.83 9.06
C LEU A 90 11.70 -7.12 9.88
N ASP A 91 12.31 -8.16 9.30
CA ASP A 91 12.63 -9.42 9.98
C ASP A 91 13.77 -9.15 10.98
N LEU A 92 13.41 -8.89 12.23
CA LEU A 92 14.38 -8.50 13.27
C LEU A 92 15.05 -9.71 13.90
N ASN A 93 14.42 -10.88 13.84
CA ASN A 93 14.92 -12.09 14.48
C ASN A 93 15.69 -13.01 13.50
N GLY A 94 15.63 -12.74 12.20
CA GLY A 94 16.39 -13.41 11.15
C GLY A 94 15.87 -14.80 10.79
N ASP A 95 14.60 -15.10 11.04
CA ASP A 95 14.01 -16.40 10.71
C ASP A 95 13.50 -16.51 9.26
N GLY A 96 13.61 -15.43 8.47
CA GLY A 96 13.31 -15.40 7.04
C GLY A 96 11.82 -15.23 6.70
N ARG A 97 11.00 -14.83 7.67
CA ARG A 97 9.56 -14.53 7.51
C ARG A 97 9.17 -13.37 8.41
N ILE A 98 8.02 -12.76 8.12
CA ILE A 98 7.38 -11.80 9.04
C ILE A 98 6.28 -12.52 9.80
N SER A 99 6.35 -12.48 11.13
CA SER A 99 5.36 -13.09 12.02
C SER A 99 4.11 -12.22 12.11
N THR A 100 3.00 -12.74 11.58
CA THR A 100 1.69 -12.09 11.63
C THR A 100 0.64 -13.02 12.22
N THR A 101 -0.50 -12.46 12.62
CA THR A 101 -1.68 -13.24 13.04
C THR A 101 -2.38 -13.91 11.87
N GLY A 102 -2.15 -13.41 10.65
CA GLY A 102 -2.77 -13.90 9.41
C GLY A 102 -2.13 -15.15 8.84
N ALA A 103 -2.87 -15.83 7.96
CA ALA A 103 -2.40 -17.06 7.32
C ALA A 103 -1.34 -16.83 6.23
N SER A 104 -1.22 -15.61 5.72
CA SER A 104 -0.26 -15.20 4.70
C SER A 104 -0.05 -13.68 4.75
N THR A 105 1.09 -13.21 4.28
CA THR A 105 1.43 -11.77 4.16
C THR A 105 1.27 -11.26 2.73
N ALA A 106 0.91 -12.14 1.78
CA ALA A 106 0.73 -11.79 0.38
C ALA A 106 -0.51 -10.91 0.15
N ARG A 107 -0.42 -10.00 -0.82
CA ARG A 107 -1.56 -9.23 -1.33
C ARG A 107 -2.63 -10.15 -1.91
N ASP A 108 -2.22 -11.00 -2.85
CA ASP A 108 -3.05 -11.99 -3.51
C ASP A 108 -2.79 -13.35 -2.85
N ARG A 109 -3.61 -13.66 -1.85
CA ARG A 109 -3.53 -14.91 -1.08
C ARG A 109 -4.23 -16.05 -1.80
N ALA A 110 -3.74 -17.26 -1.60
CA ALA A 110 -4.36 -18.49 -2.07
C ALA A 110 -5.75 -18.72 -1.43
N ASP A 111 -5.88 -18.42 -0.13
CA ASP A 111 -7.18 -18.32 0.54
C ASP A 111 -7.46 -16.87 0.94
N PRO A 112 -8.28 -16.13 0.17
CA PRO A 112 -8.60 -14.74 0.47
C PRO A 112 -9.54 -14.58 1.69
N ASN A 113 -10.14 -15.66 2.18
CA ASN A 113 -11.07 -15.63 3.32
C ASN A 113 -10.40 -16.03 4.64
N ALA A 114 -9.17 -16.53 4.61
CA ALA A 114 -8.40 -16.82 5.82
C ALA A 114 -7.96 -15.51 6.48
N ILE A 115 -8.62 -15.18 7.58
CA ILE A 115 -8.32 -14.00 8.41
C ILE A 115 -7.89 -14.48 9.80
N GLY A 116 -6.73 -13.97 10.23
CA GLY A 116 -6.17 -14.18 11.56
C GLY A 116 -6.91 -13.46 12.69
N GLN A 117 -6.27 -13.39 13.85
CA GLN A 117 -6.71 -12.49 14.92
C GLN A 117 -6.55 -11.04 14.47
N THR A 118 -7.51 -10.19 14.82
CA THR A 118 -7.54 -8.79 14.37
C THR A 118 -7.56 -7.80 15.53
N ILE A 119 -7.08 -6.59 15.24
CA ILE A 119 -7.14 -5.43 16.12
C ILE A 119 -7.80 -4.24 15.42
N ALA A 120 -8.25 -3.25 16.18
CA ALA A 120 -8.79 -2.01 15.64
C ALA A 120 -7.67 -1.01 15.30
N PHE A 121 -7.33 -0.87 14.03
CA PHE A 121 -6.28 0.03 13.54
C PHE A 121 -6.69 0.71 12.23
N ASP A 122 -6.29 1.97 12.05
CA ASP A 122 -6.49 2.74 10.81
C ASP A 122 -5.27 2.49 9.90
N LEU A 123 -5.30 1.39 9.14
CA LEU A 123 -4.14 0.95 8.36
C LEU A 123 -4.01 1.72 7.04
N ASN A 124 -5.10 2.27 6.51
CA ASN A 124 -5.10 3.01 5.25
C ASN A 124 -4.92 4.53 5.46
N GLY A 125 -5.00 5.03 6.70
CA GLY A 125 -4.82 6.43 7.05
C GLY A 125 -6.01 7.33 6.73
N ASP A 126 -7.22 6.80 6.62
CA ASP A 126 -8.43 7.56 6.24
C ASP A 126 -9.18 8.19 7.42
N GLY A 127 -8.72 7.92 8.65
CA GLY A 127 -9.30 8.38 9.90
C GLY A 127 -10.34 7.43 10.51
N VAL A 128 -10.58 6.27 9.90
CA VAL A 128 -11.45 5.21 10.40
C VAL A 128 -10.60 4.00 10.77
N LYS A 129 -10.92 3.36 11.90
CA LYS A 129 -10.27 2.11 12.31
C LYS A 129 -11.05 0.92 11.80
N GLU A 130 -10.38 0.00 11.13
CA GLU A 130 -10.90 -1.30 10.76
C GLU A 130 -10.36 -2.41 11.67
N GLN A 131 -11.02 -3.57 11.64
CA GLN A 131 -10.47 -4.78 12.24
C GLN A 131 -9.46 -5.40 11.27
N VAL A 132 -8.17 -5.28 11.56
CA VAL A 132 -7.09 -5.71 10.68
C VAL A 132 -6.26 -6.79 11.33
N GLU A 133 -5.78 -7.76 10.56
CA GLU A 133 -4.69 -8.63 10.99
C GLU A 133 -3.47 -7.82 11.40
N TRP A 134 -2.57 -8.41 12.17
CA TRP A 134 -1.49 -7.66 12.79
C TRP A 134 -0.21 -8.46 12.94
N MET A 135 0.82 -7.80 13.44
CA MET A 135 2.09 -8.40 13.81
C MET A 135 1.90 -9.33 15.02
N ASN A 136 2.63 -10.45 15.04
CA ASN A 136 2.58 -11.45 16.12
C ASN A 136 3.96 -11.59 16.81
N GLY A 137 4.58 -10.45 17.11
CA GLY A 137 5.87 -10.32 17.80
C GLY A 137 7.08 -10.81 17.02
N GLY A 138 8.28 -10.49 17.52
CA GLY A 138 9.56 -10.94 16.94
C GLY A 138 10.12 -10.09 15.80
N ASP A 139 9.25 -9.32 15.13
CA ASP A 139 9.57 -8.44 13.99
C ASP A 139 9.04 -7.02 14.26
N GLY A 140 9.27 -6.07 13.35
CA GLY A 140 8.78 -4.70 13.53
C GLY A 140 8.43 -3.96 12.24
N LEU A 141 7.50 -3.02 12.34
CA LEU A 141 7.02 -2.21 11.23
C LEU A 141 7.92 -0.99 11.00
N VAL A 142 8.25 -0.68 9.75
CA VAL A 142 8.99 0.54 9.42
C VAL A 142 8.05 1.74 9.47
N VAL A 143 8.44 2.77 10.24
CA VAL A 143 7.61 3.93 10.54
C VAL A 143 8.35 5.25 10.29
N ASP A 144 7.66 6.24 9.71
CA ASP A 144 8.05 7.64 9.78
C ASP A 144 7.65 8.22 11.14
N THR A 145 8.64 8.39 12.00
CA THR A 145 8.47 8.92 13.35
C THR A 145 8.00 10.37 13.38
N SER A 146 8.19 11.13 12.29
CA SER A 146 7.69 12.51 12.20
C SER A 146 6.18 12.62 11.99
N MET A 147 5.54 11.50 11.59
CA MET A 147 4.10 11.38 11.40
C MET A 147 3.37 10.86 12.65
N ILE A 148 4.09 10.53 13.72
CA ILE A 148 3.48 10.13 14.99
C ILE A 148 2.88 11.37 15.65
N GLY A 149 1.62 11.27 16.06
CA GLY A 149 0.89 12.34 16.73
C GLY A 149 1.56 12.75 18.04
N ALA A 150 1.34 14.00 18.47
CA ALA A 150 1.90 14.51 19.72
C ALA A 150 1.41 13.73 20.98
N ASP A 151 0.29 13.03 20.85
CA ASP A 151 -0.27 12.12 21.86
C ASP A 151 0.23 10.66 21.71
N GLY A 152 1.15 10.40 20.79
CA GLY A 152 1.66 9.07 20.47
C GLY A 152 0.78 8.28 19.50
N SER A 153 -0.31 8.87 18.97
CA SER A 153 -1.16 8.19 18.00
C SER A 153 -0.42 7.91 16.68
N ILE A 154 -0.68 6.75 16.11
CA ILE A 154 -0.12 6.29 14.84
C ILE A 154 -1.23 5.67 13.98
N ASP A 155 -1.13 5.85 12.67
CA ASP A 155 -1.98 5.23 11.66
C ASP A 155 -1.16 4.92 10.39
N GLY A 156 -1.81 4.41 9.35
CA GLY A 156 -1.20 4.03 8.08
C GLY A 156 -0.40 5.14 7.37
N ARG A 157 -0.62 6.42 7.71
CA ARG A 157 0.18 7.53 7.14
C ARG A 157 1.61 7.52 7.66
N ALA A 158 1.82 7.10 8.90
CA ALA A 158 3.14 6.96 9.49
C ALA A 158 3.83 5.66 9.08
N LEU A 159 3.09 4.60 8.76
CA LEU A 159 3.68 3.33 8.34
C LEU A 159 4.17 3.38 6.89
N MET A 160 5.28 2.68 6.59
CA MET A 160 5.76 2.53 5.22
C MET A 160 4.93 1.50 4.47
N GLY A 161 3.81 1.89 3.89
CA GLY A 161 2.90 0.99 3.19
C GLY A 161 2.23 1.60 1.96
N ASP A 162 1.29 0.87 1.39
CA ASP A 162 0.49 1.34 0.26
C ASP A 162 -0.46 2.50 0.64
N GLN A 163 -0.77 2.64 1.93
CA GLN A 163 -1.66 3.65 2.49
C GLN A 163 -3.01 3.71 1.74
N GLY A 164 -3.67 2.55 1.63
CA GLY A 164 -4.96 2.43 0.94
C GLY A 164 -4.88 2.69 -0.57
N GLY A 165 -3.73 2.37 -1.17
CA GLY A 165 -3.46 2.57 -2.59
C GLY A 165 -2.99 3.97 -3.00
N GLN A 166 -2.64 4.86 -2.05
CA GLN A 166 -1.93 6.10 -2.36
C GLN A 166 -0.55 5.82 -2.97
N PHE A 167 0.09 4.74 -2.52
CA PHE A 167 1.31 4.18 -3.09
C PHE A 167 1.00 2.80 -3.67
N THR A 168 1.83 2.31 -4.61
CA THR A 168 1.63 0.98 -5.19
C THR A 168 1.94 -0.14 -4.21
N ASP A 169 2.91 0.10 -3.33
CA ASP A 169 3.43 -0.75 -2.25
C ASP A 169 4.25 0.14 -1.29
N GLY A 170 4.67 -0.41 -0.15
CA GLY A 170 5.46 0.34 0.83
C GLY A 170 6.87 0.70 0.35
N TYR A 171 7.46 -0.05 -0.58
CA TYR A 171 8.75 0.32 -1.18
C TYR A 171 8.64 1.57 -2.05
N ALA A 172 7.54 1.73 -2.78
CA ALA A 172 7.25 2.96 -3.52
C ALA A 172 7.07 4.17 -2.58
N LYS A 173 6.51 3.97 -1.38
CA LYS A 173 6.47 5.01 -0.35
C LYS A 173 7.87 5.33 0.19
N MET A 174 8.68 4.33 0.47
CA MET A 174 10.07 4.49 0.91
C MET A 174 10.93 5.22 -0.14
N ALA A 175 10.73 4.97 -1.43
CA ALA A 175 11.43 5.70 -2.51
C ALA A 175 11.19 7.22 -2.48
N GLY A 176 10.13 7.70 -1.80
CA GLY A 176 9.93 9.14 -1.56
C GLY A 176 10.92 9.76 -0.58
N TYR A 177 11.64 8.93 0.20
CA TYR A 177 12.68 9.35 1.15
C TYR A 177 14.10 9.23 0.56
N ASP A 178 14.25 8.55 -0.57
CA ASP A 178 15.52 8.37 -1.28
C ASP A 178 15.86 9.67 -2.03
N GLN A 179 16.67 10.52 -1.37
CA GLN A 179 16.97 11.86 -1.88
C GLN A 179 18.01 11.83 -2.99
N ASN A 180 18.88 10.83 -2.98
CA ASN A 180 19.98 10.69 -3.93
C ASN A 180 19.61 9.80 -5.14
N GLY A 181 18.51 9.04 -5.06
CA GLY A 181 17.97 8.18 -6.12
C GLY A 181 18.78 6.91 -6.35
N ASP A 182 19.51 6.42 -5.35
CA ASP A 182 20.37 5.22 -5.47
C ASP A 182 19.63 3.90 -5.21
N GLY A 183 18.35 3.96 -4.85
CA GLY A 183 17.52 2.81 -4.57
C GLY A 183 17.66 2.29 -3.15
N GLN A 184 18.30 3.03 -2.25
CA GLN A 184 18.44 2.71 -0.84
C GLN A 184 18.27 3.95 0.02
N LEU A 185 17.75 3.77 1.22
CA LEU A 185 17.74 4.79 2.26
C LEU A 185 18.98 4.57 3.12
N THR A 186 19.83 5.60 3.22
CA THR A 186 21.06 5.55 4.03
C THR A 186 21.30 6.87 4.77
N GLY A 187 22.10 6.82 5.83
CA GLY A 187 22.58 8.01 6.52
C GLY A 187 21.46 8.96 6.95
N GLN A 188 21.41 10.15 6.36
CA GLN A 188 20.42 11.18 6.70
C GLN A 188 18.99 10.82 6.27
N GLU A 189 18.82 9.98 5.24
CA GLU A 189 17.50 9.56 4.74
C GLU A 189 16.75 8.69 5.75
N LEU A 190 17.50 8.02 6.64
CA LEU A 190 16.98 7.23 7.75
C LEU A 190 16.57 8.09 8.96
N GLY A 191 16.86 9.40 8.96
CA GLY A 191 16.83 10.23 10.17
C GLY A 191 15.46 10.37 10.84
N ASN A 192 14.38 10.30 10.05
CA ASN A 192 13.00 10.33 10.57
C ASN A 192 12.39 8.93 10.65
N LEU A 193 13.14 7.88 10.33
CA LEU A 193 12.62 6.52 10.30
C LEU A 193 12.92 5.79 11.61
N GLY A 194 12.01 4.91 11.98
CA GLY A 194 12.12 4.01 13.11
C GLY A 194 11.54 2.64 12.78
N VAL A 195 11.59 1.77 13.79
CA VAL A 195 10.89 0.48 13.78
C VAL A 195 9.94 0.44 14.98
N TRP A 196 8.69 0.08 14.71
CA TRP A 196 7.70 -0.19 15.73
C TRP A 196 7.62 -1.69 16.00
N VAL A 197 8.11 -2.10 17.16
CA VAL A 197 8.00 -3.48 17.67
C VAL A 197 6.79 -3.52 18.62
N ASP A 198 5.61 -3.69 18.03
CA ASP A 198 4.33 -3.71 18.75
C ASP A 198 4.13 -5.03 19.50
N ASN A 199 3.47 -4.95 20.65
CA ASN A 199 3.13 -6.13 21.47
C ASN A 199 1.88 -6.91 21.00
N GLY A 200 1.26 -6.49 19.89
CA GLY A 200 0.08 -7.10 19.29
C GLY A 200 -1.22 -6.32 19.49
N ASN A 201 -1.19 -5.11 20.08
CA ASN A 201 -2.39 -4.32 20.36
C ASN A 201 -2.57 -3.10 19.42
N GLY A 202 -1.57 -2.77 18.60
CA GLY A 202 -1.57 -1.64 17.67
C GLY A 202 -1.69 -0.27 18.34
N ILE A 203 -1.17 -0.16 19.57
CA ILE A 203 -1.11 1.07 20.34
C ILE A 203 0.35 1.27 20.73
N VAL A 204 0.92 2.41 20.34
CA VAL A 204 2.30 2.73 20.71
C VAL A 204 2.46 2.82 22.22
N GLU A 205 3.26 1.93 22.78
CA GLU A 205 3.65 1.94 24.17
C GLU A 205 5.13 2.34 24.35
N GLN A 206 5.49 2.66 25.60
CA GLN A 206 6.84 3.08 25.92
C GLN A 206 7.86 1.99 25.57
N GLY A 207 8.80 2.33 24.67
CA GLY A 207 9.89 1.45 24.26
C GLY A 207 9.60 0.58 23.04
N GLU A 208 8.40 0.67 22.46
CA GLU A 208 8.03 -0.06 21.24
C GLU A 208 8.54 0.62 19.97
N ILE A 209 8.58 1.95 19.95
CA ILE A 209 9.26 2.71 18.88
C ILE A 209 10.74 2.79 19.18
N ARG A 210 11.55 2.28 18.25
CA ARG A 210 13.01 2.30 18.32
C ARG A 210 13.55 3.05 17.09
N SER A 211 14.63 3.80 17.27
CA SER A 211 15.31 4.38 16.11
C SER A 211 15.95 3.27 15.28
N LEU A 212 16.09 3.47 13.97
CA LEU A 212 16.80 2.54 13.10
C LEU A 212 18.25 2.30 13.57
N ALA A 213 18.90 3.34 14.08
CA ALA A 213 20.26 3.24 14.64
C ALA A 213 20.31 2.33 15.88
N ASP A 214 19.33 2.39 16.78
CA ASP A 214 19.30 1.57 18.01
C ASP A 214 19.13 0.08 17.71
N VAL A 215 18.47 -0.26 16.61
CA VAL A 215 18.33 -1.64 16.13
C VAL A 215 19.43 -2.04 15.13
N GLY A 216 20.37 -1.13 14.83
CA GLY A 216 21.54 -1.38 14.00
C GLY A 216 21.28 -1.34 12.49
N VAL A 217 20.15 -0.80 12.04
CA VAL A 217 19.83 -0.65 10.62
C VAL A 217 20.70 0.44 10.00
N ASN A 218 21.55 0.07 9.04
CA ASN A 218 22.43 0.98 8.31
C ASN A 218 21.86 1.37 6.93
N SER A 219 21.05 0.49 6.33
CA SER A 219 20.35 0.79 5.08
C SER A 219 19.03 0.03 4.97
N LEU A 220 18.09 0.62 4.22
CA LEU A 220 16.86 -0.03 3.78
C LEU A 220 16.78 0.09 2.26
N SER A 221 16.61 -1.01 1.53
CA SER A 221 16.40 -0.97 0.09
C SER A 221 14.99 -0.47 -0.24
N THR A 222 14.88 0.41 -1.25
CA THR A 222 13.60 0.86 -1.81
C THR A 222 13.19 0.02 -3.04
N GLN A 223 13.99 -0.98 -3.40
CA GLN A 223 13.76 -1.83 -4.57
C GLN A 223 13.02 -3.11 -4.20
N ARG A 224 11.81 -3.28 -4.74
CA ARG A 224 11.01 -4.50 -4.56
C ARG A 224 11.58 -5.67 -5.34
N ASN A 225 11.74 -6.80 -4.68
CA ASN A 225 12.14 -8.09 -5.23
C ASN A 225 11.09 -9.15 -4.86
N ASP A 226 10.23 -9.48 -5.82
CA ASP A 226 9.13 -10.42 -5.59
C ASP A 226 9.65 -11.86 -5.42
N VAL A 227 9.12 -12.56 -4.42
CA VAL A 227 9.41 -13.97 -4.14
C VAL A 227 8.11 -14.76 -4.13
N VAL A 228 8.09 -15.93 -4.78
CA VAL A 228 6.93 -16.82 -4.75
C VAL A 228 7.11 -17.85 -3.64
N ASN A 229 6.14 -17.92 -2.71
CA ASN A 229 6.16 -18.89 -1.62
C ASN A 229 5.67 -20.27 -2.07
N THR A 230 5.65 -21.24 -1.15
CA THR A 230 5.23 -22.63 -1.44
C THR A 230 3.76 -22.77 -1.84
N ASN A 231 2.93 -21.78 -1.52
CA ASN A 231 1.51 -21.73 -1.87
C ASN A 231 1.27 -21.07 -3.25
N GLY A 232 2.33 -20.62 -3.94
CA GLY A 232 2.22 -19.89 -5.21
C GLY A 232 1.86 -18.41 -5.03
N GLU A 233 1.90 -17.90 -3.80
CA GLU A 233 1.60 -16.49 -3.50
C GLU A 233 2.85 -15.64 -3.70
N THR A 234 2.67 -14.42 -4.22
CA THR A 234 3.76 -13.46 -4.39
C THR A 234 3.95 -12.63 -3.13
N LEU A 235 5.14 -12.72 -2.54
CA LEU A 235 5.60 -11.92 -1.40
C LEU A 235 6.45 -10.77 -1.93
N MET A 236 6.11 -9.54 -1.52
CA MET A 236 6.81 -8.33 -1.93
C MET A 236 7.97 -8.07 -0.96
N ARG A 237 9.17 -8.56 -1.28
CA ARG A 237 10.33 -8.49 -0.38
C ARG A 237 11.36 -7.47 -0.83
N SER A 238 12.24 -7.13 0.10
CA SER A 238 13.51 -6.46 -0.16
C SER A 238 14.48 -6.78 0.96
N THR A 239 15.49 -5.94 1.13
CA THR A 239 16.59 -6.15 2.06
C THR A 239 16.87 -4.91 2.90
N ALA A 240 17.40 -5.15 4.08
CA ALA A 240 17.99 -4.16 4.97
C ALA A 240 19.40 -4.60 5.36
N ASP A 241 20.32 -3.66 5.58
CA ASP A 241 21.56 -3.94 6.30
C ASP A 241 21.33 -3.67 7.78
N VAL A 242 21.49 -4.70 8.61
CA VAL A 242 21.40 -4.62 10.07
C VAL A 242 22.71 -5.10 10.66
N ASN A 243 23.50 -4.20 11.24
CA ASN A 243 24.83 -4.47 11.78
C ASN A 243 25.78 -5.17 10.78
N GLY A 244 25.68 -4.85 9.48
CA GLY A 244 26.47 -5.50 8.43
C GLY A 244 25.93 -6.85 7.97
N GLN A 245 24.78 -7.29 8.50
CA GLN A 245 24.07 -8.49 8.07
C GLN A 245 22.88 -8.11 7.19
N GLN A 246 22.71 -8.83 6.09
CA GLN A 246 21.55 -8.63 5.22
C GLN A 246 20.32 -9.31 5.83
N MET A 247 19.35 -8.50 6.23
CA MET A 247 18.05 -8.93 6.76
C MET A 247 16.96 -8.72 5.71
N MET A 248 15.86 -9.43 5.88
CA MET A 248 14.72 -9.34 4.96
C MET A 248 13.75 -8.25 5.41
N THR A 249 13.23 -7.50 4.44
CA THR A 249 12.02 -6.71 4.63
C THR A 249 10.91 -7.25 3.75
N GLU A 250 9.66 -7.07 4.16
CA GLU A 250 8.49 -7.48 3.39
C GLU A 250 7.40 -6.44 3.48
N ASP A 251 6.76 -6.10 2.37
CA ASP A 251 5.53 -5.33 2.36
C ASP A 251 4.36 -6.28 2.65
N VAL A 252 3.88 -6.24 3.89
CA VAL A 252 2.95 -7.19 4.47
C VAL A 252 1.52 -6.72 4.26
N TRP A 253 0.72 -7.46 3.51
CA TRP A 253 -0.67 -7.08 3.23
C TRP A 253 -1.60 -7.70 4.27
N PHE A 254 -2.09 -6.90 5.23
CA PHE A 254 -3.01 -7.35 6.27
C PHE A 254 -4.46 -7.39 5.78
N ARG A 255 -5.20 -8.46 6.10
CA ARG A 255 -6.65 -8.53 5.80
C ARG A 255 -7.45 -7.75 6.83
N GLN A 256 -8.50 -7.10 6.34
CA GLN A 256 -9.54 -6.49 7.15
C GLN A 256 -10.76 -7.40 7.25
N ALA A 257 -11.33 -7.57 8.44
CA ALA A 257 -12.56 -8.33 8.69
C ALA A 257 -13.81 -7.53 8.26
#